data_AF-A0A3S4JZL2-F1
#
_entry.id   AF-A0A3S4JZL2-F1
#
_cell.length_a   1.000
_cell.length_b   1.000
_cell.length_c   1.000
_cell.angle_alpha   90.00
_cell.angle_beta   90.00
_cell.angle_gamma   90.00
#
_symmetry.space_group_name_H-M   'P 1'
#
loop_
_entity.id
_entity.type
_entity.pdbx_description
1 polymer ?
#
loop_
_entity_poly.entity_id
_entity_poly.type
_entity_poly.pdbx_seq_one_letter_code
_entity_poly.pdbx_strand_id
1 'polypeptide(L)'
;MLDKEAKTGSVDVTIDMKSVDTGYPVFNGHIQGADFFDTAKFPTATFKSTKVLFDGDKPTAVEGNLTIKGVTKPVTLTLSSFTNKEHPMLKKDAIGANASVKVKRTEFNAGKYAPYVGDEVTIDIAVEAIHE
;
A
#
# COMPACT_ATOMS: atom_id res chain seq x y z
N MET A 1 5.97 -13.07 -2.15
CA MET A 1 6.23 -14.38 -2.80
C MET A 1 4.93 -14.86 -3.44
N LEU A 2 4.95 -15.45 -4.64
CA LEU A 2 3.75 -15.96 -5.31
C LEU A 2 3.98 -17.42 -5.74
N ASP A 3 3.08 -18.31 -5.34
CA ASP A 3 2.99 -19.69 -5.80
C ASP A 3 1.73 -19.83 -6.67
N LYS A 4 1.92 -19.99 -7.98
CA LYS A 4 0.82 -20.06 -8.94
C LYS A 4 0.07 -21.38 -8.85
N GLU A 5 0.75 -22.48 -8.55
CA GLU A 5 0.16 -23.82 -8.52
C GLU A 5 -0.69 -24.00 -7.28
N ALA A 6 -0.15 -23.61 -6.12
CA ALA A 6 -0.89 -23.62 -4.86
C ALA A 6 -1.90 -22.46 -4.75
N LYS A 7 -1.86 -21.49 -5.67
CA LYS A 7 -2.67 -20.26 -5.66
C LYS A 7 -2.52 -19.51 -4.33
N THR A 8 -1.28 -19.36 -3.90
CA THR A 8 -0.96 -18.62 -2.67
C THR A 8 0.03 -17.51 -2.98
N GLY A 9 0.02 -16.49 -2.13
CA GLY A 9 1.03 -15.44 -2.21
C GLY A 9 1.09 -14.62 -0.94
N SER A 10 2.19 -13.89 -0.78
CA SER A 10 2.45 -13.00 0.33
C SER A 10 3.00 -11.67 -0.17
N VAL A 11 2.54 -10.59 0.44
CA VAL A 11 2.98 -9.21 0.23
C VAL A 11 3.28 -8.62 1.61
N ASP A 12 4.49 -8.11 1.77
CA ASP A 12 4.93 -7.35 2.95
C ASP A 12 5.58 -6.05 2.43
N VAL A 13 4.99 -4.92 2.77
CA VAL A 13 5.41 -3.59 2.31
C VAL A 13 5.66 -2.71 3.51
N THR A 14 6.79 -2.03 3.51
CA THR A 14 7.12 -0.96 4.45
C THR A 14 7.34 0.34 3.68
N ILE A 15 6.70 1.40 4.12
CA ILE A 15 6.80 2.74 3.53
C ILE A 15 7.43 3.67 4.56
N ASP A 16 8.46 4.42 4.16
CA ASP A 16 8.99 5.53 4.96
C ASP A 16 8.01 6.71 4.89
N MET A 17 7.34 7.01 5.99
CA MET A 17 6.34 8.08 6.04
C MET A 17 6.98 9.47 5.94
N LYS A 18 8.30 9.59 6.12
CA LYS A 18 9.04 10.84 5.90
C LYS A 18 9.26 11.15 4.43
N SER A 19 9.07 10.16 3.54
CA SER A 19 9.21 10.34 2.09
C SER A 19 8.01 11.04 1.45
N VAL A 20 7.03 11.49 2.24
CA VAL A 20 5.86 12.18 1.71
C VAL A 20 6.26 13.41 0.90
N ASP A 21 5.72 13.51 -0.30
CA ASP A 21 5.91 14.66 -1.17
C ASP A 21 4.59 15.06 -1.84
N THR A 22 4.15 16.29 -1.58
CA THR A 22 2.98 16.91 -2.19
C THR A 22 3.35 17.96 -3.23
N GLY A 23 4.64 18.09 -3.57
CA GLY A 23 5.17 19.19 -4.39
C GLY A 23 5.26 20.54 -3.68
N TYR A 24 4.92 20.61 -2.39
CA TYR A 24 4.99 21.84 -1.59
C TYR A 24 5.63 21.57 -0.22
N PRO A 25 6.91 21.95 0.00
CA PRO A 25 7.69 21.53 1.18
C PRO A 25 7.06 21.91 2.53
N VAL A 26 6.39 23.06 2.62
CA VAL A 26 5.70 23.49 3.85
C VAL A 26 4.58 22.52 4.19
N PHE A 27 3.82 22.07 3.19
CA PHE A 27 2.74 21.11 3.40
C PHE A 27 3.25 19.71 3.71
N ASN A 28 4.38 19.28 3.13
CA ASN A 28 5.05 18.04 3.54
C ASN A 28 5.33 18.06 5.07
N GLY A 29 5.84 19.18 5.59
CA GLY A 29 6.06 19.36 7.03
C GLY A 29 4.77 19.26 7.87
N HIS A 30 3.66 19.82 7.39
CA HIS A 30 2.36 19.69 8.05
C HIS A 30 1.88 18.23 8.09
N ILE A 31 1.97 17.51 6.97
CA ILE A 31 1.53 16.12 6.85
C ILE A 31 2.38 15.18 7.73
N GLN A 32 3.67 15.49 7.91
CA GLN A 32 4.54 14.72 8.82
C GLN A 32 4.24 14.97 10.31
N GLY A 33 3.56 16.08 10.64
CA GLY A 33 3.28 16.49 12.02
C GLY A 33 2.31 15.58 12.78
N ALA A 34 2.21 15.79 14.09
CA ALA A 34 1.46 14.97 15.03
C ALA A 34 -0.06 14.86 14.73
N ASP A 35 -0.61 15.87 14.06
CA ASP A 35 -2.02 15.90 13.66
C ASP A 35 -2.35 14.96 12.49
N PHE A 36 -1.33 14.54 11.73
CA PHE A 36 -1.45 13.66 10.57
C PHE A 36 -0.61 12.40 10.81
N PHE A 37 0.54 12.22 10.15
CA PHE A 37 1.30 10.97 10.23
C PHE A 37 2.12 10.81 11.52
N ASP A 38 2.47 11.89 12.23
CA ASP A 38 3.33 11.87 13.42
C ASP A 38 4.62 11.06 13.18
N THR A 39 5.35 11.39 12.11
CA THR A 39 6.50 10.60 11.61
C THR A 39 7.70 10.56 12.56
N ALA A 40 7.72 11.47 13.55
CA ALA A 40 8.68 11.43 14.64
C ALA A 40 8.49 10.19 15.54
N LYS A 41 7.25 9.75 15.75
CA LYS A 41 6.92 8.55 16.55
C LYS A 41 6.62 7.32 15.69
N PHE A 42 6.03 7.54 14.51
CA PHE A 42 5.62 6.49 13.58
C PHE A 42 6.28 6.72 12.22
N PRO A 43 7.60 6.47 12.09
CA PRO A 43 8.32 6.77 10.86
C PRO A 43 7.92 5.86 9.70
N THR A 44 7.23 4.75 9.95
CA THR A 44 6.87 3.76 8.95
C THR A 44 5.38 3.44 8.95
N ALA A 45 4.81 3.27 7.76
CA ALA A 45 3.58 2.52 7.57
C ALA A 45 3.90 1.13 7.01
N THR A 46 3.06 0.14 7.33
CA THR A 46 3.25 -1.23 6.86
C THR A 46 1.96 -1.82 6.34
N PHE A 47 2.05 -2.64 5.30
CA PHE A 47 0.97 -3.51 4.85
C PHE A 47 1.45 -4.96 4.87
N LYS A 48 0.67 -5.85 5.49
CA LYS A 48 0.93 -7.29 5.49
C LYS A 48 -0.28 -8.05 4.98
N SER A 49 -0.12 -8.76 3.86
CA SER A 49 -1.19 -9.57 3.29
C SER A 49 -1.59 -10.71 4.22
N THR A 50 -2.89 -10.98 4.30
CA THR A 50 -3.45 -12.20 4.88
C THR A 50 -3.87 -13.20 3.83
N LYS A 51 -4.25 -12.73 2.63
CA LYS A 51 -4.72 -13.58 1.54
C LYS A 51 -4.62 -12.91 0.19
N VAL A 52 -4.26 -13.67 -0.84
CA VAL A 52 -4.41 -13.26 -2.24
C VAL A 52 -5.67 -13.92 -2.80
N LEU A 53 -6.53 -13.11 -3.42
CA LEU A 53 -7.75 -13.57 -4.08
C LEU A 53 -7.46 -13.79 -5.57
N PHE A 54 -8.00 -14.90 -6.09
CA PHE A 54 -7.82 -15.32 -7.49
C PHE A 54 -9.17 -15.49 -8.17
N ASP A 55 -9.20 -15.14 -9.45
CA ASP A 55 -10.23 -15.53 -10.41
C ASP A 55 -9.58 -16.45 -11.45
N GLY A 56 -9.90 -17.75 -11.40
CA GLY A 56 -9.12 -18.78 -12.09
C GLY A 56 -7.66 -18.79 -11.61
N ASP A 57 -6.73 -18.44 -12.50
CA ASP A 57 -5.29 -18.36 -12.21
C ASP A 57 -4.80 -16.91 -12.09
N LYS A 58 -5.71 -15.93 -12.17
CA LYS A 58 -5.38 -14.51 -12.15
C LYS A 58 -5.62 -13.93 -10.75
N PRO A 59 -4.60 -13.34 -10.10
CA PRO A 59 -4.81 -12.52 -8.91
C PRO A 59 -5.71 -11.33 -9.20
N THR A 60 -6.71 -11.10 -8.35
CA THR A 60 -7.69 -10.00 -8.50
C THR A 60 -7.67 -9.03 -7.32
N ALA A 61 -7.28 -9.48 -6.14
CA ALA A 61 -7.19 -8.64 -4.96
C ALA A 61 -6.24 -9.23 -3.91
N VAL A 62 -5.79 -8.40 -2.98
CA VAL A 62 -4.98 -8.81 -1.82
C VAL A 62 -5.62 -8.25 -0.56
N GLU A 63 -6.09 -9.15 0.30
CA GLU A 63 -6.54 -8.81 1.64
C GLU A 63 -5.32 -8.70 2.57
N GLY A 64 -5.34 -7.73 3.47
CA GLY A 64 -4.26 -7.58 4.44
C GLY A 64 -4.53 -6.53 5.50
N ASN A 65 -3.54 -6.35 6.36
CA ASN A 65 -3.57 -5.41 7.46
C ASN A 65 -2.69 -4.20 7.14
N LEU A 66 -3.31 -3.03 7.03
CA LEU A 66 -2.63 -1.75 6.88
C LEU A 66 -2.43 -1.13 8.26
N THR A 67 -1.19 -0.74 8.57
CA THR A 67 -0.83 -0.05 9.81
C THR A 67 -0.28 1.33 9.47
N ILE A 68 -0.96 2.37 9.95
CA ILE A 68 -0.55 3.78 9.83
C ILE A 68 -0.69 4.42 11.20
N LYS A 69 0.33 5.16 11.64
CA LYS A 69 0.33 5.87 12.93
C LYS A 69 -0.02 4.95 14.12
N GLY A 70 0.52 3.73 14.10
CA GLY A 70 0.27 2.72 15.13
C GLY A 70 -1.13 2.08 15.14
N VAL A 71 -2.03 2.48 14.24
CA VAL A 71 -3.38 1.88 14.11
C VAL A 71 -3.39 0.88 12.96
N THR A 72 -3.80 -0.35 13.25
CA THR A 72 -3.95 -1.42 12.25
C THR A 72 -5.42 -1.61 11.86
N LYS A 73 -5.69 -1.68 10.55
CA LYS A 73 -7.01 -1.94 9.99
C LYS A 73 -6.93 -2.98 8.85
N PRO A 74 -7.91 -3.89 8.74
CA PRO A 74 -8.02 -4.75 7.58
C PRO A 74 -8.45 -3.93 6.36
N VAL A 75 -7.78 -4.15 5.23
CA VAL A 75 -8.10 -3.50 3.95
C VAL A 75 -7.95 -4.51 2.81
N THR A 76 -8.61 -4.23 1.69
CA THR A 76 -8.50 -5.02 0.47
C THR A 76 -7.93 -4.16 -0.65
N LEU A 77 -6.74 -4.52 -1.12
CA LEU A 77 -6.13 -3.93 -2.31
C LEU A 77 -6.75 -4.58 -3.54
N THR A 78 -7.46 -3.81 -4.36
CA THR A 78 -8.03 -4.32 -5.63
C THR A 78 -6.98 -4.21 -6.73
N LEU A 79 -6.70 -5.29 -7.45
CA LEU A 79 -5.74 -5.28 -8.56
C LEU A 79 -6.42 -4.84 -9.86
N SER A 80 -5.95 -3.75 -10.44
CA SER A 80 -6.38 -3.30 -11.77
C SER A 80 -5.52 -3.89 -12.89
N SER A 81 -4.28 -4.24 -12.59
CA SER A 81 -3.38 -4.95 -13.49
C SER A 81 -2.51 -5.94 -12.73
N PHE A 82 -2.19 -7.06 -13.39
CA PHE A 82 -1.25 -8.05 -12.90
C PHE A 82 -0.57 -8.72 -14.10
N THR A 83 0.76 -8.75 -14.09
CA THR A 83 1.60 -9.42 -15.08
C THR A 83 2.66 -10.21 -14.34
N ASN A 84 2.93 -11.43 -14.78
CA ASN A 84 4.06 -12.22 -14.32
C ASN A 84 4.78 -12.79 -15.55
N LYS A 85 5.93 -12.21 -15.89
CA LYS A 85 6.72 -12.51 -17.10
C LYS A 85 8.20 -12.33 -16.82
N GLU A 86 9.06 -12.91 -17.66
CA GLU A 86 10.49 -12.66 -17.60
C GLU A 86 10.80 -11.18 -17.86
N HIS A 87 11.61 -10.57 -17.00
CA HIS A 87 12.09 -9.21 -17.14
C HIS A 87 13.08 -9.11 -18.32
N PRO A 88 12.89 -8.18 -19.27
CA PRO A 88 13.62 -8.17 -20.54
C PRO A 88 15.14 -8.01 -20.40
N MET A 89 15.60 -7.22 -19.42
CA MET A 89 17.04 -6.99 -19.17
C MET A 89 17.63 -8.01 -18.18
N LEU A 90 16.99 -8.21 -17.02
CA LEU A 90 17.50 -9.06 -15.94
C LEU A 90 17.35 -10.57 -16.21
N LYS A 91 16.54 -10.99 -17.18
CA LYS A 91 16.32 -12.41 -17.53
C LYS A 91 15.88 -13.26 -16.33
N LYS A 92 15.09 -12.65 -15.44
CA LYS A 92 14.47 -13.27 -14.26
C LYS A 92 12.97 -13.06 -14.31
N ASP A 93 12.21 -13.96 -13.70
CA ASP A 93 10.77 -13.77 -13.52
C ASP A 93 10.50 -12.49 -12.74
N ALA A 94 9.55 -11.70 -13.22
CA ALA A 94 9.13 -10.45 -12.62
C ALA A 94 7.61 -10.36 -12.55
N ILE A 95 7.13 -9.73 -11.49
CA ILE A 95 5.73 -9.41 -11.27
C ILE A 95 5.56 -7.91 -11.38
N GLY A 96 4.69 -7.46 -12.28
CA GLY A 96 4.19 -6.09 -12.33
C GLY A 96 2.73 -6.04 -11.93
N ALA A 97 2.34 -5.16 -11.02
CA ALA A 97 0.95 -5.01 -10.60
C ALA A 97 0.58 -3.56 -10.25
N ASN A 98 -0.66 -3.20 -10.57
CA ASN A 98 -1.29 -1.98 -10.08
C ASN A 98 -2.43 -2.36 -9.14
N ALA A 99 -2.48 -1.69 -8.00
CA ALA A 99 -3.50 -1.91 -6.98
C ALA A 99 -4.06 -0.59 -6.46
N SER A 100 -5.30 -0.61 -5.98
CA SER A 100 -5.87 0.54 -5.27
C SER A 100 -6.72 0.14 -4.08
N VAL A 101 -6.83 1.05 -3.13
CA VAL A 101 -7.72 0.95 -1.97
C VAL A 101 -8.17 2.33 -1.53
N LYS A 102 -9.35 2.42 -0.94
CA LYS A 102 -9.85 3.63 -0.29
C LYS A 102 -9.88 3.42 1.21
N VAL A 103 -9.39 4.41 1.95
CA VAL A 103 -9.37 4.41 3.42
C VAL A 103 -9.87 5.74 3.95
N LYS A 104 -10.30 5.78 5.21
CA LYS A 104 -10.60 7.04 5.91
C LYS A 104 -9.44 7.41 6.82
N ARG A 105 -8.87 8.60 6.66
CA ARG A 105 -7.74 9.04 7.49
C ARG A 105 -8.12 9.23 8.96
N THR A 106 -9.39 9.49 9.27
CA THR A 106 -9.91 9.51 10.64
C THR A 106 -9.78 8.17 11.35
N GLU A 107 -9.86 7.04 10.63
CA GLU A 107 -9.70 5.70 11.21
C GLU A 107 -8.28 5.39 11.67
N PHE A 108 -7.30 6.20 11.24
CA PHE A 108 -5.88 6.11 11.60
C PHE A 108 -5.41 7.28 12.46
N ASN A 109 -6.33 7.94 13.19
CA ASN A 109 -6.05 9.09 14.05
C ASN A 109 -5.39 10.28 13.30
N ALA A 110 -5.61 10.41 11.99
CA ALA A 110 -5.14 11.50 11.15
C ALA A 110 -6.32 12.38 10.68
N GLY A 111 -7.26 12.67 11.59
CA GLY A 111 -8.57 13.25 11.28
C GLY A 111 -8.68 14.77 11.34
N LYS A 112 -7.59 15.52 11.58
CA LYS A 112 -7.65 16.99 11.74
C LYS A 112 -8.33 17.65 10.52
N TYR A 113 -9.22 18.60 10.76
CA TYR A 113 -10.04 19.31 9.77
C TYR A 113 -11.11 18.48 9.03
N ALA A 114 -11.33 17.21 9.34
CA ALA A 114 -12.50 16.51 8.80
C ALA A 114 -13.81 17.13 9.36
N PRO A 115 -14.90 17.24 8.56
CA PRO A 115 -15.01 16.87 7.15
C PRO A 115 -14.62 17.99 6.16
N TYR A 116 -14.19 19.17 6.62
CA TYR A 116 -13.82 20.30 5.76
C TYR A 116 -12.62 20.00 4.83
N VAL A 117 -11.72 19.13 5.28
CA VAL A 117 -10.75 18.44 4.43
C VAL A 117 -11.20 16.99 4.31
N GLY A 118 -11.31 16.49 3.07
CA GLY A 118 -11.81 15.15 2.76
C GLY A 118 -11.21 14.05 3.64
N ASP A 119 -12.07 13.14 4.10
CA ASP A 119 -11.67 12.03 4.97
C ASP A 119 -11.26 10.78 4.18
N GLU A 120 -11.94 10.52 3.06
CA GLU A 120 -11.60 9.42 2.15
C GLU A 120 -10.33 9.74 1.37
N VAL A 121 -9.37 8.82 1.40
CA VAL A 121 -8.11 8.87 0.68
C VAL A 121 -8.02 7.62 -0.18
N THR A 122 -7.83 7.81 -1.48
CA THR A 122 -7.45 6.73 -2.40
C THR A 122 -5.94 6.53 -2.33
N ILE A 123 -5.51 5.28 -2.14
CA ILE A 123 -4.13 4.86 -2.22
C ILE A 123 -4.00 4.05 -3.50
N ASP A 124 -3.20 4.54 -4.43
CA ASP A 124 -2.83 3.86 -5.67
C ASP A 124 -1.39 3.37 -5.57
N ILE A 125 -1.16 2.12 -5.97
CA ILE A 125 0.12 1.44 -5.86
C ILE A 125 0.48 0.89 -7.22
N ALA A 126 1.68 1.18 -7.69
CA ALA A 126 2.32 0.52 -8.81
C ALA A 126 3.58 -0.18 -8.29
N VAL A 127 3.71 -1.48 -8.57
CA VAL A 127 4.85 -2.27 -8.09
C VAL A 127 5.41 -3.14 -9.21
N GLU A 128 6.73 -3.25 -9.20
CA GLU A 128 7.47 -4.29 -9.91
C GLU A 128 8.34 -5.05 -8.90
N ALA A 129 8.27 -6.37 -8.92
CA ALA A 129 9.04 -7.25 -8.05
C ALA A 129 9.78 -8.29 -8.90
N ILE A 130 11.10 -8.36 -8.75
CA ILE A 130 11.96 -9.33 -9.42
C ILE A 130 12.13 -10.56 -8.52
N HIS A 131 12.04 -11.76 -9.09
CA HIS A 131 12.38 -12.98 -8.38
C HIS A 131 13.85 -12.95 -7.97
N GLU A 132 14.15 -13.29 -6.71
CA GLU A 132 15.51 -13.24 -6.16
C GLU A 132 16.44 -14.27 -6.80
#